data_AF-A0A9X1X9T4-F1
#
_entry.id   AF-A0A9X1X9T4-F1
#
_cell.length_a   1.000
_cell.length_b   1.000
_cell.length_c   1.000
_cell.angle_alpha   90.00
_cell.angle_beta   90.00
_cell.angle_gamma   90.00
#
_symmetry.space_group_name_H-M   'P 1'
#
loop_
_entity.id
_entity.type
_entity.pdbx_description
1 polymer ?
#
loop_
_entity_poly.entity_id
_entity_poly.type
_entity_poly.pdbx_seq_one_letter_code
_entity_poly.pdbx_strand_id
1 'polypeptide(L)'
;MLFEESGLKGQVVQFSILEHIMHNHGIIRAGQWDYERITYDYKFEDMTNGDVYYLRFPCRVAEGEVESSHAKIELSDPYLGKHYYPHGVEYDEEFPKTITDHCKKLINQVIEEIK
;
A
#
# COMPACT_ATOMS: atom_id res chain seq x y z
N MET A 1 -11.23 3.66 1.42
CA MET A 1 -11.76 2.31 1.12
C MET A 1 -10.77 1.24 1.57
N LEU A 2 -11.21 0.21 2.30
CA LEU A 2 -10.38 -0.92 2.75
C LEU A 2 -10.56 -2.13 1.81
N PHE A 3 -9.48 -2.89 1.55
CA PHE A 3 -9.53 -4.12 0.76
C PHE A 3 -9.32 -5.35 1.67
N GLU A 4 -10.34 -5.67 2.47
CA GLU A 4 -10.30 -6.75 3.49
C GLU A 4 -10.10 -8.16 2.91
N GLU A 5 -10.60 -8.40 1.69
CA GLU A 5 -10.46 -9.68 1.00
C GLU A 5 -9.24 -9.74 0.07
N SER A 6 -8.24 -8.90 0.31
CA SER A 6 -6.99 -8.92 -0.46
C SER A 6 -6.23 -10.24 -0.30
N GLY A 7 -6.28 -10.88 0.88
CA GLY A 7 -5.46 -12.07 1.15
C GLY A 7 -3.98 -11.76 1.41
N LEU A 8 -3.61 -10.47 1.47
CA LEU A 8 -2.28 -10.00 1.90
C LEU A 8 -2.14 -10.01 3.42
N LYS A 9 -3.24 -9.86 4.15
CA LYS A 9 -3.23 -9.82 5.62
C LYS A 9 -2.62 -11.09 6.22
N GLY A 10 -1.63 -10.89 7.08
CA GLY A 10 -0.94 -11.97 7.79
C GLY A 10 0.11 -12.71 6.95
N GLN A 11 0.30 -12.32 5.68
CA GLN A 11 1.42 -12.84 4.89
C GLN A 11 2.72 -12.29 5.46
N VAL A 12 3.73 -13.14 5.62
CA VAL A 12 5.04 -12.78 6.14
C VAL A 12 6.07 -12.95 5.04
N VAL A 13 6.76 -11.87 4.71
CA VAL A 13 7.74 -11.82 3.61
C VAL A 13 9.04 -11.23 4.12
N GLN A 14 10.16 -11.67 3.57
CA GLN A 14 11.45 -11.09 3.88
C GLN A 14 11.55 -9.66 3.31
N PHE A 15 12.07 -8.72 4.10
CA PHE A 15 12.13 -7.29 3.76
C PHE A 15 12.77 -7.03 2.39
N SER A 16 13.91 -7.66 2.07
CA SER A 16 14.57 -7.45 0.77
C SER A 16 13.73 -7.90 -0.42
N ILE A 17 12.92 -8.95 -0.26
CA ILE A 17 12.02 -9.46 -1.29
C ILE A 17 10.84 -8.50 -1.44
N LEU A 18 10.26 -8.07 -0.31
CA LEU A 18 9.15 -7.13 -0.28
C LEU A 18 9.52 -5.79 -0.93
N GLU A 19 10.69 -5.23 -0.61
CA GLU A 19 11.22 -4.01 -1.25
C GLU A 19 11.32 -4.18 -2.77
N HIS A 20 11.82 -5.32 -3.24
CA HIS A 20 11.95 -5.59 -4.66
C HIS A 20 10.60 -5.66 -5.38
N ILE A 21 9.65 -6.43 -4.82
CA ILE A 21 8.28 -6.56 -5.36
C ILE A 21 7.60 -5.19 -5.40
N MET A 22 7.58 -4.47 -4.28
CA MET A 22 6.94 -3.15 -4.18
C MET A 22 7.55 -2.16 -5.19
N HIS A 23 8.87 -2.13 -5.29
CA HIS A 23 9.57 -1.27 -6.24
C HIS A 23 9.24 -1.59 -7.70
N ASN A 24 9.19 -2.88 -8.07
CA ASN A 24 8.83 -3.30 -9.44
C ASN A 24 7.42 -2.86 -9.83
N HIS A 25 6.51 -2.75 -8.86
CA HIS A 25 5.15 -2.27 -9.04
C HIS A 25 5.00 -0.75 -8.90
N GLY A 26 6.11 0.00 -8.75
CA GLY A 26 6.11 1.45 -8.57
C GLY A 26 5.54 1.91 -7.23
N ILE A 27 5.44 1.00 -6.25
CA ILE A 27 4.97 1.26 -4.91
C ILE A 27 6.17 1.69 -4.08
N ILE A 28 6.11 2.89 -3.49
CA ILE A 28 7.24 3.49 -2.77
C ILE A 28 7.02 3.46 -1.28
N ARG A 29 8.07 3.24 -0.50
CA ARG A 29 7.99 3.36 0.96
C ARG A 29 7.71 4.82 1.34
N ALA A 30 6.54 5.09 1.90
CA ALA A 30 6.18 6.42 2.38
C ALA A 30 7.00 6.74 3.63
N GLY A 31 7.60 7.94 3.65
CA GLY A 31 8.62 8.37 4.62
C GLY A 31 8.13 8.55 6.05
N GLN A 32 7.69 7.47 6.70
CA GLN A 32 7.49 7.39 8.14
C GLN A 32 8.78 6.91 8.81
N TRP A 33 9.24 7.68 9.80
CA TRP A 33 10.35 7.32 10.71
C TRP A 33 9.85 6.39 11.82
N ASP A 34 9.22 5.28 11.44
CA ASP A 34 8.69 4.31 12.39
C ASP A 34 9.56 3.04 12.33
N TYR A 35 10.08 2.64 13.49
CA TYR A 35 10.97 1.48 13.62
C TYR A 35 10.20 0.15 13.62
N GLU A 36 8.88 0.17 13.75
CA GLU A 36 8.04 -1.02 13.83
C GLU A 36 7.06 -1.12 12.65
N ARG A 37 6.79 0.01 11.98
CA ARG A 37 5.80 0.09 10.90
C ARG A 37 6.41 0.55 9.60
N ILE A 38 6.05 -0.16 8.54
CA ILE A 38 6.43 0.17 7.18
C ILE A 38 5.13 0.42 6.42
N THR A 39 5.06 1.52 5.69
CA THR A 39 3.91 1.80 4.84
C THR A 39 4.42 2.03 3.41
N TYR A 40 3.93 1.24 2.47
CA TYR A 40 4.18 1.45 1.05
C TYR A 40 3.00 2.15 0.42
N ASP A 41 3.26 3.22 -0.32
CA ASP A 41 2.25 4.03 -0.99
C ASP A 41 2.46 3.96 -2.50
N TYR A 42 1.38 3.69 -3.22
CA TYR A 42 1.28 3.95 -4.64
C TYR A 42 0.43 5.21 -4.85
N LYS A 43 1.03 6.23 -5.47
CA LYS A 43 0.35 7.49 -5.79
C LYS A 43 -0.37 7.37 -7.14
N PHE A 44 -1.66 7.65 -7.13
CA PHE A 44 -2.46 7.89 -8.32
C PHE A 44 -2.77 9.37 -8.43
N GLU A 45 -2.66 9.93 -9.62
CA GLU A 45 -3.08 11.30 -9.91
C GLU A 45 -4.07 11.24 -11.06
N ASP A 46 -5.32 11.59 -10.77
CA ASP A 46 -6.35 11.73 -11.80
C ASP A 46 -6.18 13.08 -12.47
N MET A 47 -5.58 13.05 -13.66
CA MET A 47 -5.30 14.25 -14.46
C MET A 47 -6.57 15.00 -14.91
N THR A 48 -7.75 14.38 -14.79
CA THR A 48 -9.03 14.95 -15.25
C THR A 48 -9.57 15.98 -14.26
N ASN A 49 -9.42 15.72 -12.96
CA ASN A 49 -9.92 16.53 -11.85
C ASN A 49 -8.81 17.07 -10.94
N GLY A 50 -7.56 16.60 -11.11
CA GLY A 50 -6.43 16.93 -10.25
C GLY A 50 -6.44 16.20 -8.90
N ASP A 51 -7.30 15.20 -8.73
CA ASP A 51 -7.40 14.44 -7.48
C ASP A 51 -6.20 13.50 -7.33
N VAL A 52 -5.66 13.43 -6.10
CA VAL A 52 -4.58 12.52 -5.77
C VAL A 52 -5.11 11.43 -4.85
N TYR A 53 -4.87 10.17 -5.22
CA TYR A 53 -5.19 9.01 -4.40
C TYR A 53 -3.92 8.28 -4.00
N TYR A 54 -3.95 7.65 -2.84
CA TYR A 54 -2.87 6.84 -2.31
C TYR A 54 -3.40 5.46 -1.96
N LEU A 55 -2.93 4.45 -2.69
CA LEU A 55 -3.11 3.06 -2.28
C LEU A 55 -1.97 2.70 -1.33
N ARG A 56 -2.32 2.37 -0.10
CA ARG A 56 -1.37 2.10 0.97
C ARG A 56 -1.37 0.64 1.36
N PHE A 57 -0.18 0.09 1.53
CA PHE A 57 0.08 -1.25 2.02
C PHE A 57 0.74 -1.13 3.38
N PRO A 58 -0.05 -1.17 4.47
CA PRO A 58 0.48 -1.16 5.81
C PRO A 58 1.17 -2.50 6.11
N CYS A 59 2.34 -2.41 6.75
CA CYS A 59 3.14 -3.54 7.15
C CYS A 59 3.71 -3.33 8.56
N ARG A 60 3.99 -4.43 9.27
CA ARG A 60 4.66 -4.41 10.56
C ARG A 60 5.88 -5.31 10.55
N VAL A 61 6.90 -4.97 11.33
CA VAL A 61 8.02 -5.88 11.58
C VAL A 61 7.55 -7.00 12.50
N ALA A 62 7.59 -8.23 12.01
CA ALA A 62 7.29 -9.42 12.81
C ALA A 62 8.54 -9.94 13.53
N GLU A 63 9.69 -9.95 12.85
CA GLU A 63 10.98 -10.34 13.41
C GLU A 63 12.11 -9.51 12.79
N GLY A 64 13.07 -9.08 13.61
CA GLY A 64 14.22 -8.28 13.18
C GLY A 64 14.02 -6.78 13.35
N GLU A 65 14.74 -6.00 12.55
CA GLU A 65 14.69 -4.52 12.54
C GLU A 65 14.45 -4.02 11.11
N VAL A 66 13.76 -2.89 10.97
CA VAL A 66 13.54 -2.23 9.67
C VAL A 66 14.91 -1.96 9.02
N GLU A 67 14.98 -2.09 7.70
CA GLU A 67 16.21 -1.94 6.89
C GLU A 67 17.21 -3.09 7.00
N SER A 68 16.98 -4.09 7.86
CA SER A 68 17.70 -5.36 7.77
C SER A 68 17.13 -6.22 6.63
N SER A 69 17.98 -6.61 5.68
CA SER A 69 17.58 -7.44 4.52
C SER A 69 16.87 -8.74 4.92
N HIS A 70 17.13 -9.27 6.12
CA HIS A 70 16.57 -10.52 6.62
C HIS A 70 15.37 -10.33 7.57
N ALA A 71 14.94 -9.10 7.82
CA ALA A 71 13.76 -8.86 8.63
C ALA A 71 12.52 -9.50 8.01
N LYS A 72 11.65 -10.04 8.85
CA LYS A 72 10.35 -10.59 8.45
C LYS A 72 9.29 -9.52 8.63
N ILE A 73 8.62 -9.20 7.54
CA ILE A 73 7.61 -8.16 7.48
C ILE A 73 6.26 -8.82 7.28
N GLU A 74 5.31 -8.51 8.14
CA GLU A 74 3.93 -8.96 8.02
C GLU A 74 3.07 -7.89 7.38
N LEU A 75 2.39 -8.27 6.29
CA LEU A 75 1.48 -7.40 5.56
C LEU A 75 0.10 -7.34 6.24
N SER A 76 -0.54 -6.18 6.15
CA SER A 76 -1.91 -5.94 6.59
C SER A 76 -2.81 -5.59 5.40
N ASP A 77 -4.10 -5.40 5.66
CA ASP A 77 -5.08 -5.07 4.62
C ASP A 77 -4.72 -3.72 3.95
N PRO A 78 -4.56 -3.69 2.61
CA PRO A 78 -4.31 -2.45 1.92
C PRO A 78 -5.57 -1.57 1.92
N TYR A 79 -5.36 -0.27 1.85
CA TYR A 79 -6.44 0.71 1.83
C TYR A 79 -6.14 1.85 0.86
N LEU A 80 -7.19 2.34 0.21
CA LEU A 80 -7.16 3.49 -0.67
C LEU A 80 -7.66 4.72 0.10
N GLY A 81 -6.87 5.79 0.09
CA GLY A 81 -7.27 7.10 0.60
C GLY A 81 -7.15 8.16 -0.49
N LYS A 82 -8.01 9.18 -0.45
CA LYS A 82 -7.88 10.39 -1.28
C LYS A 82 -7.20 11.50 -0.48
N HIS A 83 -6.32 12.25 -1.13
CA HIS A 83 -5.68 13.43 -0.55
C HIS A 83 -6.50 14.67 -0.86
N TYR A 84 -7.14 15.23 0.17
CA TYR A 84 -7.89 16.46 0.07
C TYR A 84 -7.04 17.63 0.52
N TYR A 85 -6.64 18.47 -0.43
CA TYR A 85 -6.00 19.75 -0.16
C TYR A 85 -6.82 20.85 -0.85
N PRO A 86 -7.16 21.98 -0.21
CA PRO A 86 -6.91 22.41 1.18
C PRO A 86 -8.07 22.20 2.18
N HIS A 87 -9.23 21.71 1.74
CA HIS A 87 -10.41 21.51 2.61
C HIS A 87 -10.64 20.01 2.86
N GLY A 88 -10.36 19.58 4.09
CA GLY A 88 -10.29 18.17 4.45
C GLY A 88 -11.65 17.48 4.65
N VAL A 89 -11.69 16.24 4.15
CA VAL A 89 -12.56 15.10 4.51
C VAL A 89 -14.06 15.30 4.26
N GLU A 90 -14.51 14.83 3.10
CA GLU A 90 -15.91 14.44 2.90
C GLU A 90 -16.11 12.98 3.33
N TYR A 91 -17.15 12.72 4.11
CA TYR A 91 -17.41 11.43 4.77
C TYR A 91 -18.14 10.41 3.87
N ASP A 92 -18.53 10.79 2.64
CA ASP A 92 -19.26 9.95 1.67
C ASP A 92 -18.39 9.72 0.41
N GLU A 93 -17.23 9.10 0.63
CA GLU A 93 -16.16 8.98 -0.35
C GLU A 93 -16.44 7.86 -1.38
N GLU A 94 -17.10 8.19 -2.49
CA GLU A 94 -17.19 7.32 -3.66
C GLU A 94 -15.89 7.37 -4.48
N PHE A 95 -15.13 6.28 -4.44
CA PHE A 95 -13.95 6.15 -5.29
C PHE A 95 -14.35 5.81 -6.73
N PRO A 96 -13.77 6.47 -7.75
CA PRO A 96 -14.05 6.15 -9.14
C PRO A 96 -13.73 4.68 -9.43
N LYS A 97 -14.65 4.00 -10.14
CA LYS A 97 -14.52 2.58 -10.43
C LYS A 97 -13.19 2.24 -11.11
N THR A 98 -12.75 3.09 -12.04
CA THR A 98 -11.46 2.97 -12.74
C THR A 98 -10.27 2.89 -11.77
N ILE A 99 -10.26 3.71 -10.71
CA ILE A 99 -9.21 3.70 -9.69
C ILE A 99 -9.31 2.44 -8.85
N THR A 100 -10.53 2.07 -8.42
CA THR A 100 -10.73 0.86 -7.61
C THR A 100 -10.35 -0.43 -8.35
N ASP A 101 -10.66 -0.53 -9.64
CA ASP A 101 -10.33 -1.67 -10.48
C ASP A 101 -8.81 -1.75 -10.71
N HIS A 102 -8.16 -0.62 -10.90
CA HIS A 102 -6.70 -0.57 -10.98
C HIS A 102 -6.04 -0.99 -9.66
N CYS A 103 -6.56 -0.53 -8.51
CA CYS A 103 -6.05 -0.94 -7.20
C CYS A 103 -6.20 -2.45 -7.00
N LYS A 104 -7.36 -3.04 -7.32
CA LYS A 104 -7.59 -4.49 -7.23
C LYS A 104 -6.61 -5.27 -8.11
N LYS A 105 -6.36 -4.79 -9.34
CA LYS A 105 -5.40 -5.42 -10.25
C LYS A 105 -3.98 -5.39 -9.67
N LEU A 106 -3.54 -4.23 -9.16
CA LEU A 106 -2.22 -4.07 -8.57
C LEU A 106 -2.04 -4.94 -7.32
N ILE A 107 -3.05 -4.98 -6.44
CA ILE A 107 -3.08 -5.86 -5.26
C ILE A 107 -2.92 -7.32 -5.69
N ASN A 108 -3.66 -7.78 -6.70
CA ASN A 108 -3.55 -9.16 -7.20
C ASN A 108 -2.14 -9.48 -7.72
N GLN A 109 -1.51 -8.57 -8.46
CA GLN A 109 -0.15 -8.77 -8.97
C GLN A 109 0.87 -8.90 -7.82
N VAL A 110 0.76 -8.05 -6.79
CA VAL A 110 1.62 -8.15 -5.60
C VAL A 110 1.40 -9.48 -4.85
N ILE A 111 0.16 -9.95 -4.74
CA ILE A 111 -0.15 -11.24 -4.11
C ILE A 111 0.46 -12.41 -4.87
N GLU A 112 0.40 -12.39 -6.21
CA GLU A 112 0.95 -13.44 -7.06
C GLU A 112 2.48 -13.54 -6.93
N GLU A 113 3.17 -12.43 -6.69
CA GLU A 113 4.63 -12.43 -6.48
C GLU A 113 5.05 -12.78 -5.04
N ILE A 114 4.16 -12.62 -4.06
CA ILE A 114 4.41 -12.98 -2.66
C ILE A 114 4.22 -14.49 -2.42
N LYS A 115 3.35 -15.15 -3.18
CA LYS A 115 3.06 -16.59 -3.08
C LYS A 115 4.15 -17.45 -3.70
#